data_AF-A0A8H9GBM4-F1
#
_entry.id   AF-A0A8H9GBM4-F1
#
_cell.length_a   1.000
_cell.length_b   1.000
_cell.length_c   1.000
_cell.angle_alpha   90.00
_cell.angle_beta   90.00
_cell.angle_gamma   90.00
#
_symmetry.space_group_name_H-M   'P 1'
#
loop_
_entity.id
_entity.type
_entity.pdbx_description
1 polymer ?
#
loop_
_entity_poly.entity_id
_entity_poly.type
_entity_poly.pdbx_seq_one_letter_code
_entity_poly.pdbx_strand_id
1 'polypeptide(L)'
;MVVAVVMIVHAVTAEGPPAVRDLAVEQGSGNVHVSWSGPDVAWSVYVVEPGTKPVDVTGQARGTEVWLPASGGLYDADSCFVVRATAANQGKAVPTDAGTRSAQGADQVCLGDAG
;
A
#
# COMPACT_ATOMS: atom_id res chain seq x y z
N MET A 1 32.13 -13.18 -30.11
CA MET A 1 30.82 -13.83 -29.93
C MET A 1 30.42 -13.62 -28.48
N VAL A 2 29.39 -12.80 -28.24
CA VAL A 2 28.99 -12.34 -26.90
C VAL A 2 28.16 -13.43 -26.22
N VAL A 3 28.54 -13.80 -24.99
CA VAL A 3 27.79 -14.75 -24.16
C VAL A 3 26.54 -14.05 -23.65
N ALA A 4 25.38 -14.43 -24.18
CA ALA A 4 24.10 -13.94 -23.68
C ALA A 4 23.72 -14.73 -22.42
N VAL A 5 23.80 -14.08 -21.26
CA VAL A 5 23.24 -14.61 -20.01
C VAL A 5 21.74 -14.38 -20.06
N VAL A 6 20.98 -15.46 -20.24
CA VAL A 6 19.52 -15.44 -20.14
C VAL A 6 19.18 -15.48 -18.65
N MET A 7 18.78 -14.34 -18.08
CA MET A 7 18.15 -14.33 -16.75
C MET A 7 16.71 -14.80 -16.90
N ILE A 8 16.44 -16.04 -16.48
CA ILE A 8 15.08 -16.56 -16.33
C ILE A 8 14.55 -16.00 -15.01
N VAL A 9 13.72 -14.97 -15.06
CA VAL A 9 12.95 -14.54 -13.88
C VAL A 9 11.82 -15.55 -13.71
N HIS A 10 11.94 -16.43 -12.71
CA HIS A 10 10.86 -17.30 -12.29
C HIS A 10 9.65 -16.44 -11.90
N ALA A 11 8.65 -16.39 -12.76
CA ALA A 11 7.32 -15.95 -12.39
C ALA A 11 6.77 -16.97 -11.39
N VAL A 12 6.96 -16.69 -10.10
CA VAL A 12 6.31 -17.41 -9.02
C VAL A 12 4.81 -17.26 -9.24
N THR A 13 4.17 -18.36 -9.64
CA THR A 13 2.72 -18.51 -9.65
C THR A 13 2.24 -18.53 -8.20
N ALA A 14 2.25 -17.37 -7.54
CA ALA A 14 1.41 -17.17 -6.37
C ALA A 14 -0.03 -17.11 -6.89
N GLU A 15 -0.87 -18.01 -6.43
CA GLU A 15 -2.29 -18.07 -6.77
C GLU A 15 -3.01 -16.83 -6.19
N GLY A 16 -2.84 -15.67 -6.81
CA GLY A 16 -3.43 -14.42 -6.33
C GLY A 16 -2.72 -13.16 -6.82
N PRO A 17 -3.33 -11.98 -6.65
CA PRO A 17 -2.67 -10.71 -6.92
C PRO A 17 -1.44 -10.54 -6.00
N PRO A 18 -0.44 -9.73 -6.42
CA PRO A 18 0.64 -9.33 -5.54
C PRO A 18 0.09 -8.78 -4.21
N ALA A 19 0.50 -9.38 -3.10
CA ALA A 19 -0.06 -9.10 -1.79
C ALA A 19 0.89 -8.24 -0.95
N VAL A 20 0.32 -7.27 -0.24
CA VAL A 20 0.99 -6.51 0.81
C VAL A 20 1.26 -7.43 2.01
N ARG A 21 2.40 -7.21 2.66
CA ARG A 21 2.83 -7.89 3.88
C ARG A 21 3.45 -6.88 4.83
N ASP A 22 3.49 -7.24 6.12
CA ASP A 22 4.15 -6.47 7.17
C ASP A 22 3.79 -4.98 7.14
N LEU A 23 2.52 -4.67 6.83
CA LEU A 23 2.06 -3.29 6.77
C LEU A 23 2.07 -2.70 8.18
N ALA A 24 2.83 -1.63 8.35
CA ALA A 24 3.00 -0.96 9.62
C ALA A 24 2.82 0.55 9.45
N VAL A 25 2.37 1.19 10.52
CA VAL A 25 2.30 2.63 10.63
C VAL A 25 2.98 3.10 11.90
N GLU A 26 3.84 4.10 11.76
CA GLU A 26 4.57 4.73 12.85
C GLU A 26 4.24 6.22 12.88
N GLN A 27 3.81 6.69 14.06
CA GLN A 27 3.53 8.10 14.29
C GLN A 27 4.78 8.80 14.84
N GLY A 28 5.41 9.64 14.01
CA GLY A 28 6.51 10.51 14.40
C GLY A 28 6.03 11.87 14.91
N SER A 29 6.96 12.71 15.39
CA SER A 29 6.68 14.04 15.97
C SER A 29 6.14 15.10 14.99
N GLY A 30 5.72 14.72 13.79
CA GLY A 30 5.23 15.62 12.74
C GLY A 30 4.91 14.95 11.41
N ASN A 31 5.07 13.64 11.33
CA ASN A 31 4.83 12.83 10.14
C ASN A 31 4.32 11.45 10.55
N VAL A 32 3.55 10.84 9.67
CA VAL A 32 3.25 9.42 9.71
C VAL A 32 4.11 8.71 8.68
N HIS A 33 4.78 7.65 9.11
CA HIS A 33 5.49 6.74 8.24
C HIS A 33 4.65 5.48 8.08
N VAL A 34 4.31 5.14 6.85
CA VAL A 34 3.66 3.86 6.53
C VAL A 34 4.65 3.06 5.73
N SER A 35 4.92 1.83 6.16
CA SER A 35 5.85 0.92 5.49
C SER A 35 5.21 -0.44 5.28
N TRP A 36 5.64 -1.13 4.23
CA TRP A 36 5.17 -2.47 3.92
C TRP A 36 6.28 -3.29 3.25
N SER A 37 6.02 -4.58 3.08
CA SER A 37 6.81 -5.49 2.29
C SER A 37 5.94 -6.15 1.20
N GLY A 38 6.57 -6.67 0.16
CA GLY A 38 5.88 -7.30 -0.97
C GLY A 38 6.79 -7.52 -2.16
N PRO A 39 6.28 -8.13 -3.24
CA PRO A 39 7.01 -8.26 -4.50
C PRO A 39 7.34 -6.89 -5.11
N ASP A 40 8.34 -6.86 -5.98
CA ASP A 40 8.78 -5.65 -6.69
C ASP A 40 7.79 -5.26 -7.79
N VAL A 41 6.75 -4.54 -7.38
CA VAL A 41 5.68 -4.01 -8.23
C VAL A 41 5.34 -2.59 -7.82
N ALA A 42 4.67 -1.85 -8.70
CA ALA A 42 4.10 -0.57 -8.32
C ALA A 42 2.97 -0.75 -7.30
N TRP A 43 3.04 0.02 -6.21
CA TRP A 43 2.04 0.06 -5.14
C TRP A 43 1.22 1.35 -5.21
N SER A 44 -0.08 1.23 -4.96
CA SER A 44 -0.98 2.36 -4.74
C SER A 44 -1.30 2.46 -3.26
N VAL A 45 -1.31 3.69 -2.74
CA VAL A 45 -1.54 3.98 -1.32
C VAL A 45 -2.69 4.95 -1.19
N TYR A 46 -3.64 4.62 -0.32
CA TYR A 46 -4.82 5.43 -0.05
C TYR A 46 -4.96 5.71 1.43
N VAL A 47 -5.40 6.92 1.77
CA VAL A 47 -5.95 7.22 3.09
C VAL A 47 -7.45 7.01 3.02
N VAL A 48 -7.99 6.24 3.97
CA VAL A 48 -9.42 5.96 4.10
C VAL A 48 -9.89 6.41 5.47
N GLU A 49 -11.00 7.13 5.50
CA GLU A 49 -11.70 7.47 6.74
C GLU A 49 -13.16 6.99 6.62
N PRO A 50 -13.79 6.60 7.74
CA PRO A 50 -15.19 6.21 7.73
C PRO A 50 -16.10 7.31 7.17
N GLY A 51 -16.85 6.99 6.13
CA GLY A 51 -17.85 7.91 5.55
C GLY A 51 -17.30 8.97 4.61
N THR A 52 -16.00 9.00 4.33
CA THR A 52 -15.39 9.91 3.36
C THR A 52 -14.87 9.17 2.11
N LYS A 53 -14.51 9.93 1.07
CA LYS A 53 -13.92 9.36 -0.14
C LYS A 53 -12.44 9.08 0.11
N PRO A 54 -11.92 7.90 -0.27
CA PRO A 54 -10.49 7.61 -0.20
C PRO A 54 -9.64 8.67 -0.90
N VAL A 55 -8.58 9.11 -0.22
CA VAL A 55 -7.59 10.05 -0.74
C VAL A 55 -6.41 9.27 -1.30
N ASP A 56 -6.07 9.52 -2.57
CA ASP A 56 -4.93 8.87 -3.23
C ASP A 56 -3.63 9.61 -2.88
N VAL A 57 -2.71 8.91 -2.23
CA VAL A 57 -1.37 9.41 -1.86
C VAL A 57 -0.25 8.59 -2.52
N THR A 58 -0.57 7.90 -3.62
CA THR A 58 0.39 7.06 -4.36
C THR A 58 1.59 7.87 -4.85
N GLY A 59 1.42 9.16 -5.18
CA GLY A 59 2.53 10.03 -5.63
C GLY A 59 3.61 10.30 -4.58
N GLN A 60 3.29 10.06 -3.31
CA GLN A 60 4.16 10.26 -2.16
C GLN A 60 4.93 8.98 -1.82
N ALA A 61 4.48 7.82 -2.29
CA ALA A 61 5.13 6.54 -2.04
C ALA A 61 6.52 6.48 -2.71
N ARG A 62 7.47 5.84 -2.02
CA ARG A 62 8.84 5.60 -2.47
C ARG A 62 9.18 4.14 -2.19
N GLY A 63 9.17 3.30 -3.23
CA GLY A 63 9.34 1.87 -3.06
C GLY A 63 8.19 1.26 -2.24
N THR A 64 8.50 0.80 -1.03
CA THR A 64 7.55 0.16 -0.11
C THR A 64 7.28 0.98 1.15
N GLU A 65 7.40 2.29 1.05
CA GLU A 65 7.10 3.21 2.15
C GLU A 65 6.46 4.52 1.64
N VAL A 66 5.76 5.22 2.55
CA VAL A 66 5.31 6.58 2.35
C VAL A 66 5.47 7.39 3.64
N TRP A 67 5.90 8.64 3.47
CA TRP A 67 6.04 9.61 4.56
C TRP A 67 5.05 10.74 4.33
N LEU A 68 4.08 10.89 5.23
CA LEU A 68 3.04 11.91 5.13
C LEU A 68 3.21 12.93 6.26
N PRO A 69 3.45 14.21 5.95
CA PRO A 69 3.52 15.25 6.97
C PRO A 69 2.12 15.57 7.51
N ALA A 70 2.00 15.75 8.83
CA ALA A 70 0.73 16.10 9.47
C ALA A 70 0.19 17.45 8.98
N SER A 71 1.08 18.38 8.60
CA SER A 71 0.72 19.70 8.06
C SER A 71 0.00 19.64 6.71
N GLY A 72 0.02 18.50 6.02
CA GLY A 72 -0.69 18.30 4.76
C GLY A 72 -2.21 18.13 4.92
N GLY A 73 -2.69 17.83 6.12
CA GLY A 73 -4.13 17.59 6.38
C GLY A 73 -4.72 16.44 5.57
N LEU A 74 -3.89 15.44 5.22
CA LEU A 74 -4.28 14.29 4.39
C LEU A 74 -4.84 13.11 5.19
N TYR A 75 -4.69 13.16 6.52
CA TYR A 75 -5.10 12.14 7.47
C TYR A 75 -5.34 12.79 8.84
N ASP A 76 -6.09 12.10 9.66
CA ASP A 76 -6.36 12.38 11.07
C ASP A 76 -6.11 11.14 11.94
N ALA A 77 -6.49 11.18 13.22
CA ALA A 77 -6.30 10.08 14.16
C ALA A 77 -7.14 8.83 13.83
N ASP A 78 -8.25 9.00 13.12
CA ASP A 78 -9.19 7.92 12.77
C ASP A 78 -8.93 7.35 11.36
N SER A 79 -7.97 7.92 10.65
CA SER A 79 -7.58 7.51 9.31
C SER A 79 -6.87 6.15 9.29
N CYS A 80 -7.15 5.38 8.24
CA CYS A 80 -6.43 4.16 7.93
C CYS A 80 -5.73 4.26 6.57
N PHE A 81 -4.65 3.52 6.42
CA PHE A 81 -3.87 3.44 5.19
C PHE A 81 -4.14 2.11 4.53
N VAL A 82 -4.56 2.15 3.27
CA VAL A 82 -4.76 0.96 2.43
C VAL A 82 -3.69 0.94 1.36
N VAL A 83 -2.93 -0.14 1.31
CA VAL A 83 -1.90 -0.37 0.29
C VAL A 83 -2.33 -1.54 -0.59
N ARG A 84 -2.14 -1.42 -1.91
CA ARG A 84 -2.46 -2.48 -2.87
C ARG A 84 -1.65 -2.37 -4.16
N ALA A 85 -1.43 -3.48 -4.86
CA ALA A 85 -0.68 -3.46 -6.11
C ALA A 85 -1.45 -2.69 -7.20
N THR A 86 -0.80 -1.72 -7.84
CA THR A 86 -1.46 -0.80 -8.79
C THR A 86 -2.00 -1.54 -10.01
N ALA A 87 -1.16 -2.32 -10.69
CA ALA A 87 -1.51 -3.01 -11.93
C ALA A 87 -2.66 -4.02 -11.75
N ALA A 88 -2.69 -4.74 -10.62
CA ALA A 88 -3.72 -5.74 -10.33
C ALA A 88 -5.08 -5.12 -9.95
N ASN A 89 -5.11 -3.82 -9.61
CA ASN A 89 -6.28 -3.13 -9.07
C ASN A 89 -6.73 -1.91 -9.90
N GLN A 90 -6.24 -1.77 -11.14
CA GLN A 90 -6.69 -0.70 -12.03
C GLN A 90 -8.20 -0.76 -12.27
N GLY A 91 -8.88 0.38 -12.13
CA GLY A 91 -10.33 0.49 -12.27
C GLY A 91 -11.14 -0.12 -11.11
N LYS A 92 -10.48 -0.69 -10.09
CA LYS A 92 -11.16 -1.25 -8.92
C LYS A 92 -11.32 -0.20 -7.82
N ALA A 93 -12.48 -0.19 -7.18
CA ALA A 93 -12.73 0.62 -5.99
C ALA A 93 -11.75 0.26 -4.86
N VAL A 94 -11.36 1.25 -4.06
CA VAL A 94 -10.53 1.03 -2.86
C VAL A 94 -11.32 0.15 -1.89
N PRO A 95 -10.75 -0.94 -1.40
CA PRO A 95 -11.47 -1.89 -0.55
C PRO A 95 -11.71 -1.30 0.84
N THR A 96 -12.94 -1.41 1.34
CA THR A 96 -13.33 -0.93 2.68
C THR A 96 -13.61 -2.08 3.65
N ASP A 97 -13.88 -3.28 3.14
CA ASP A 97 -14.09 -4.50 3.93
C ASP A 97 -12.92 -5.49 3.79
N ALA A 98 -12.78 -6.38 4.77
CA ALA A 98 -11.67 -7.34 4.84
C ALA A 98 -11.68 -8.37 3.70
N GLY A 99 -12.86 -8.76 3.19
CA GLY A 99 -12.99 -9.73 2.11
C GLY A 99 -12.47 -9.14 0.79
N THR A 100 -12.89 -7.92 0.47
CA THR A 100 -12.42 -7.20 -0.72
C THR A 100 -10.93 -6.86 -0.62
N ARG A 101 -10.42 -6.51 0.58
CA ARG A 101 -8.98 -6.30 0.79
C ARG A 101 -8.16 -7.54 0.42
N SER A 102 -8.55 -8.69 1.00
CA SER A 102 -7.89 -9.97 0.73
C SER A 102 -7.93 -10.35 -0.75
N ALA A 103 -9.07 -10.17 -1.42
CA ALA A 103 -9.23 -10.46 -2.85
C ALA A 103 -8.39 -9.55 -3.77
N GLN A 104 -7.99 -8.37 -3.28
CA GLN A 104 -7.16 -7.41 -4.00
C GLN A 104 -5.67 -7.49 -3.66
N GLY A 105 -5.27 -8.40 -2.76
CA GLY A 105 -3.91 -8.42 -2.21
C GLY A 105 -3.59 -7.14 -1.43
N ALA A 106 -4.62 -6.45 -0.93
CA ALA A 106 -4.50 -5.22 -0.19
C ALA A 106 -4.41 -5.51 1.31
N ASP A 107 -3.74 -4.62 2.03
CA ASP A 107 -3.74 -4.63 3.48
C ASP A 107 -4.09 -3.23 4.02
N GLN A 108 -4.51 -3.16 5.28
CA GLN A 108 -4.90 -1.93 5.96
C GLN A 108 -4.31 -1.85 7.35
N VAL A 109 -3.81 -0.66 7.70
CA VAL A 109 -3.41 -0.31 9.07
C VAL A 109 -4.02 1.03 9.45
N CYS A 110 -4.59 1.15 10.66
CA CYS A 110 -5.16 2.41 11.12
C CYS A 110 -4.20 3.17 12.02
N LEU A 111 -4.22 4.50 11.95
CA LEU A 111 -3.34 5.32 12.78
C LEU A 111 -3.65 5.15 14.27
N GLY A 112 -4.92 4.95 14.62
CA GLY A 112 -5.34 4.60 15.97
C GLY A 112 -4.78 3.26 16.50
N ASP A 113 -4.26 2.39 15.62
CA ASP A 113 -3.63 1.12 16.00
C ASP A 113 -2.11 1.27 16.23
N ALA A 114 -1.51 2.43 15.88
CA ALA A 114 -0.11 2.73 16.21
C ALA A 114 0.02 3.12 17.69
N GLY A 115 0.02 2.11 18.56
CA GLY A 115 0.26 2.21 19.99
C GLY A 115 1.49 1.42 20.43
#